data_AF-A0AB35L951-F1
#
_entry.id   AF-A0AB35L951-F1
#
_cell.length_a   1.000
_cell.length_b   1.000
_cell.length_c   1.000
_cell.angle_alpha   90.00
_cell.angle_beta   90.00
_cell.angle_gamma   90.00
#
_symmetry.space_group_name_H-M   'P 1'
#
loop_
_entity.id
_entity.type
_entity.pdbx_description
1 polymer ?
#
loop_
_entity_poly.entity_id
_entity_poly.type
_entity_poly.pdbx_seq_one_letter_code
_entity_poly.pdbx_strand_id
1 'polypeptide(L)'
;MSKIFNFIIALFLLGAGFVLGLSLSYKDEISVVERTKRTVLGYLNSPKLESFKDVEYNFNKISHNGGEVGYVCGYVSRHYDFVSEVEFKRFVVKVYIKPDGEINISIPAIDGVGEVFDKSQIDKLWNSYCISPTLSK
;
A
#
# COMPACT_ATOMS: atom_id res chain seq x y z
N MET A 1 -54.21 2.84 -7.78
CA MET A 1 -53.00 3.38 -7.10
C MET A 1 -52.89 4.85 -7.45
N SER A 2 -52.85 5.75 -6.46
CA SER A 2 -52.85 7.20 -6.69
C SER A 2 -51.56 7.64 -7.39
N LYS A 3 -51.63 8.56 -8.36
CA LYS A 3 -50.45 9.12 -9.07
C LYS A 3 -49.39 9.69 -8.12
N ILE A 4 -49.84 10.22 -6.98
CA ILE A 4 -48.99 10.71 -5.89
C ILE A 4 -48.15 9.60 -5.27
N PHE A 5 -48.73 8.41 -5.11
CA PHE A 5 -48.03 7.27 -4.50
C PHE A 5 -46.89 6.77 -5.39
N ASN A 6 -47.12 6.71 -6.71
CA ASN A 6 -46.07 6.36 -7.67
C ASN A 6 -44.94 7.39 -7.71
N PHE A 7 -45.26 8.68 -7.54
CA PHE A 7 -44.26 9.74 -7.52
C PHE A 7 -43.36 9.65 -6.28
N ILE A 8 -43.94 9.36 -5.12
CA ILE A 8 -43.19 9.15 -3.87
C ILE A 8 -42.25 7.95 -3.99
N ILE A 9 -42.73 6.83 -4.55
CA ILE A 9 -41.91 5.63 -4.77
C ILE A 9 -40.73 5.93 -5.69
N ALA A 10 -40.96 6.64 -6.80
CA ALA A 10 -39.89 7.00 -7.73
C ALA A 10 -38.83 7.89 -7.07
N LEU A 11 -39.23 8.87 -6.26
CA LEU A 11 -38.33 9.72 -5.50
C LEU A 11 -37.50 8.92 -4.51
N PHE A 12 -38.12 7.95 -3.82
CA PHE A 12 -37.44 7.08 -2.87
C PHE A 12 -36.40 6.18 -3.53
N LEU A 13 -36.74 5.60 -4.69
CA LEU A 13 -35.80 4.76 -5.45
C LEU A 13 -34.62 5.57 -5.97
N LEU A 14 -34.85 6.79 -6.45
CA LEU A 14 -33.78 7.70 -6.88
C LEU A 14 -32.88 8.10 -5.71
N GLY A 15 -33.47 8.45 -4.56
CA GLY A 15 -32.72 8.77 -3.34
C GLY A 15 -31.89 7.59 -2.82
N ALA A 16 -32.47 6.39 -2.79
CA ALA A 16 -31.76 5.18 -2.39
C ALA A 16 -30.61 4.85 -3.35
N GLY A 17 -30.84 4.95 -4.66
CA GLY A 17 -29.79 4.77 -5.68
C GLY A 17 -28.66 5.78 -5.53
N PHE A 18 -28.98 7.04 -5.23
CA PHE A 18 -27.99 8.09 -4.98
C PHE A 18 -27.14 7.80 -3.73
N VAL A 19 -27.77 7.48 -2.60
CA VAL A 19 -27.06 7.16 -1.35
C VAL A 19 -26.20 5.90 -1.52
N LEU A 20 -26.72 4.87 -2.18
CA LEU A 20 -25.95 3.66 -2.51
C LEU A 20 -24.75 3.98 -3.41
N GLY A 21 -24.94 4.79 -4.46
CA GLY A 21 -23.86 5.23 -5.34
C GLY A 21 -22.75 5.99 -4.61
N LEU A 22 -23.11 6.86 -3.66
CA LEU A 22 -22.14 7.54 -2.80
C LEU A 22 -21.39 6.58 -1.89
N SER A 23 -22.08 5.62 -1.29
CA SER A 23 -21.46 4.62 -0.41
C SER A 23 -20.47 3.72 -1.15
N LEU A 24 -20.75 3.37 -2.41
CA LEU A 24 -19.86 2.59 -3.27
C LEU A 24 -18.69 3.43 -3.82
N SER A 25 -18.87 4.75 -3.93
CA SER A 25 -17.81 5.68 -4.35
C SER A 25 -16.87 6.07 -3.21
N TYR A 26 -17.13 5.60 -1.99
CA TYR A 26 -16.24 5.79 -0.86
C TYR A 26 -14.90 5.11 -1.15
N LYS A 27 -13.89 5.91 -1.49
CA LYS A 27 -12.49 5.48 -1.54
C LYS A 27 -12.12 5.12 -0.11
N ASP A 28 -12.06 3.83 0.18
CA ASP A 28 -11.43 3.31 1.39
C ASP A 28 -10.02 3.91 1.44
N GLU A 29 -9.77 4.86 2.35
CA GLU A 29 -8.48 5.52 2.56
C GLU A 29 -7.52 4.53 3.22
N ILE A 30 -7.23 3.43 2.52
CA ILE A 30 -6.24 2.46 2.92
C ILE A 30 -4.91 3.19 2.95
N SER A 31 -4.30 3.22 4.14
CA SER A 31 -3.01 3.90 4.33
C SER A 31 -1.96 3.39 3.34
N VAL A 32 -1.02 4.26 2.96
CA VAL A 32 0.08 3.93 2.04
C VAL A 32 0.85 2.70 2.51
N VAL A 33 1.06 2.58 3.82
CA VAL A 33 1.70 1.43 4.46
C VAL A 33 0.89 0.16 4.23
N GLU A 34 -0.41 0.18 4.49
CA GLU A 34 -1.27 -1.00 4.36
C GLU A 34 -1.41 -1.44 2.90
N ARG A 35 -1.56 -0.49 1.98
CA ARG A 35 -1.58 -0.77 0.54
C ARG A 35 -0.25 -1.36 0.07
N THR A 36 0.87 -0.91 0.64
CA THR A 36 2.19 -1.46 0.35
C THR A 36 2.33 -2.88 0.88
N LYS A 37 1.92 -3.16 2.12
CA LYS A 37 1.96 -4.52 2.69
C LYS A 37 1.21 -5.52 1.80
N ARG A 38 0.01 -5.16 1.36
CA ARG A 38 -0.78 -6.00 0.41
C ARG A 38 -0.03 -6.21 -0.91
N THR A 39 0.63 -5.18 -1.42
CA THR A 39 1.43 -5.28 -2.64
C THR A 39 2.61 -6.24 -2.43
N VAL A 40 3.40 -6.07 -1.36
CA VAL A 40 4.53 -6.95 -1.02
C VAL A 40 4.09 -8.41 -0.88
N LEU A 41 2.98 -8.66 -0.18
CA LEU A 41 2.40 -10.00 -0.04
C LEU A 41 2.11 -10.64 -1.41
N GLY A 42 1.65 -9.87 -2.39
CA GLY A 42 1.37 -10.36 -3.74
C GLY A 42 2.60 -10.87 -4.51
N TYR A 43 3.82 -10.54 -4.07
CA TYR A 43 5.08 -11.03 -4.65
C TYR A 43 5.65 -12.25 -3.93
N LEU A 44 5.00 -12.75 -2.87
CA LEU A 44 5.46 -13.89 -2.08
C LEU A 44 4.69 -15.16 -2.44
N ASN A 45 5.36 -16.31 -2.35
CA ASN A 45 4.77 -17.61 -2.70
C ASN A 45 3.65 -18.05 -1.73
N SER A 46 3.75 -17.68 -0.45
CA SER A 46 2.84 -18.12 0.61
C SER A 46 2.29 -16.95 1.44
N PRO A 47 1.56 -15.98 0.85
CA PRO A 47 1.27 -14.70 1.48
C PRO A 47 0.53 -14.78 2.83
N LYS A 48 -0.28 -15.82 3.02
CA LYS A 48 -1.10 -16.01 4.24
C LYS A 48 -0.30 -16.35 5.49
N LEU A 49 0.94 -16.79 5.32
CA LEU A 49 1.82 -17.15 6.43
C LEU A 49 2.75 -16.00 6.80
N GLU A 50 2.76 -14.92 6.00
CA GLU A 50 3.75 -13.87 6.15
C GLU A 50 3.29 -12.75 7.09
N SER A 51 4.24 -12.28 7.88
CA SER A 51 4.08 -11.24 8.88
C SER A 51 5.05 -10.09 8.60
N PHE A 52 4.69 -8.90 9.07
CA PHE A 52 5.47 -7.68 8.84
C PHE A 52 6.03 -7.14 10.16
N LYS A 53 7.22 -6.55 10.11
CA LYS A 53 7.86 -5.84 11.23
C LYS A 53 8.46 -4.52 10.75
N ASP A 54 8.46 -3.53 11.64
CA ASP A 54 9.10 -2.21 11.47
C ASP A 54 8.81 -1.57 10.11
N VAL A 55 7.52 -1.58 9.73
CA VAL A 55 7.08 -1.04 8.44
C VAL A 55 6.71 0.42 8.59
N GLU A 56 7.50 1.28 7.95
CA GLU A 56 7.37 2.73 8.05
C GLU A 56 7.42 3.39 6.68
N TYR A 57 6.71 4.51 6.58
CA TYR A 57 6.74 5.38 5.42
C TYR A 57 7.79 6.50 5.63
N ASN A 58 8.67 6.65 4.66
CA ASN A 58 9.74 7.65 4.63
C ASN A 58 9.50 8.62 3.47
N PHE A 59 9.22 9.88 3.79
CA PHE A 59 9.11 10.95 2.81
C PHE A 59 10.45 11.20 2.12
N ASN A 60 10.44 11.44 0.81
CA ASN A 60 11.64 11.84 0.05
C ASN A 60 11.49 13.25 -0.50
N LYS A 61 10.47 13.49 -1.34
CA LYS A 61 10.28 14.80 -2.00
C LYS A 61 8.88 15.00 -2.54
N ILE A 62 8.55 16.26 -2.84
CA ILE A 62 7.44 16.60 -3.73
C ILE A 62 7.95 16.60 -5.18
N SER A 63 7.20 15.98 -6.07
CA SER A 63 7.51 15.92 -7.51
C SER A 63 6.97 17.14 -8.26
N HIS A 64 7.37 17.31 -9.52
CA HIS A 64 7.05 18.50 -10.31
C HIS A 64 5.55 18.73 -10.55
N ASN A 65 4.73 17.68 -10.50
CA ASN A 65 3.27 17.78 -10.63
C ASN A 65 2.55 17.87 -9.27
N GLY A 66 3.28 18.13 -8.19
CA GLY A 66 2.74 18.34 -6.84
C GLY A 66 2.46 17.07 -6.05
N GLY A 67 2.67 15.87 -6.62
CA GLY A 67 2.50 14.63 -5.86
C GLY A 67 3.71 14.31 -4.99
N GLU A 68 3.48 13.61 -3.90
CA GLU A 68 4.47 13.21 -2.91
C GLU A 68 5.15 11.91 -3.31
N VAL A 69 6.48 11.89 -3.27
CA VAL A 69 7.30 10.71 -3.49
C VAL A 69 7.93 10.31 -2.17
N GLY A 70 7.79 9.04 -1.81
CA GLY A 70 8.44 8.47 -0.65
C GLY A 70 8.71 6.98 -0.82
N TYR A 71 9.13 6.35 0.28
CA TYR A 71 9.47 4.94 0.31
C TYR A 71 8.87 4.30 1.55
N VAL A 72 8.19 3.16 1.37
CA VAL A 72 7.81 2.32 2.49
C VAL A 72 8.87 1.24 2.64
N CYS A 73 9.43 1.16 3.84
CA CYS A 73 10.49 0.24 4.19
C CYS A 73 10.05 -0.62 5.36
N GLY A 74 10.58 -1.84 5.45
CA GLY A 74 10.40 -2.68 6.62
C GLY A 74 10.85 -4.10 6.36
N TYR A 75 10.35 -5.01 7.18
CA TYR A 75 10.69 -6.42 7.10
C TYR A 75 9.43 -7.25 6.86
N VAL A 76 9.55 -8.26 6.02
CA VAL A 76 8.53 -9.28 5.79
C VAL A 76 9.12 -10.64 6.10
N SER A 77 8.38 -11.47 6.82
CA SER A 77 8.83 -12.85 7.03
C SER A 77 8.87 -13.61 5.72
N ARG A 78 9.65 -14.69 5.71
CA ARG A 78 9.59 -15.72 4.69
C ARG A 78 9.46 -17.08 5.33
N HIS A 79 8.34 -17.74 5.05
CA HIS A 79 8.14 -19.15 5.36
C HIS A 79 8.42 -19.98 4.11
N TYR A 80 9.55 -20.69 4.09
CA TYR A 80 9.85 -21.64 3.01
C TYR A 80 9.12 -22.97 3.23
N ASP A 81 8.88 -23.34 4.50
CA ASP A 81 8.03 -24.45 4.95
C ASP A 81 7.51 -24.17 6.37
N PHE A 82 6.65 -25.03 6.92
CA PHE A 82 6.08 -24.89 8.28
C PHE A 82 7.06 -25.25 9.41
N VAL A 83 8.28 -25.65 9.09
CA VAL A 83 9.25 -26.25 10.03
C VAL A 83 10.49 -25.37 10.21
N SER A 84 10.82 -24.55 9.22
CA SER A 84 11.96 -23.65 9.22
C SER A 84 11.74 -22.43 10.12
N GLU A 85 12.85 -21.92 10.65
CA GLU A 85 12.85 -20.67 11.39
C GLU A 85 12.39 -19.51 10.50
N VAL A 86 11.55 -18.65 11.08
CA VAL A 86 10.98 -17.49 10.38
C VAL A 86 12.08 -16.46 10.12
N GLU A 87 12.53 -16.35 8.87
CA GLU A 87 13.51 -15.34 8.48
C GLU A 87 12.81 -14.06 8.04
N PHE A 88 13.26 -12.91 8.54
CA PHE A 88 12.75 -11.60 8.14
C PHE A 88 13.65 -10.98 7.06
N LYS A 89 13.06 -10.71 5.90
CA LYS A 89 13.73 -10.08 4.75
C LYS A 89 13.33 -8.61 4.66
N ARG A 90 14.31 -7.75 4.40
CA ARG A 90 14.04 -6.34 4.14
C ARG A 90 13.27 -6.20 2.84
N PHE A 91 12.38 -5.22 2.81
CA PHE A 91 11.80 -4.74 1.57
C PHE A 91 11.81 -3.22 1.52
N VAL A 92 11.92 -2.69 0.29
CA VAL A 92 11.80 -1.26 -0.01
C VAL A 92 10.84 -1.09 -1.17
N VAL A 93 9.85 -0.22 -1.00
CA VAL A 93 8.88 0.09 -2.06
C VAL A 93 8.80 1.58 -2.25
N LYS A 94 9.11 2.06 -3.46
CA LYS A 94 8.85 3.45 -3.83
C LYS A 94 7.36 3.65 -4.03
N VAL A 95 6.83 4.70 -3.42
CA VAL A 95 5.43 5.10 -3.52
C VAL A 95 5.33 6.53 -4.03
N TYR A 96 4.26 6.79 -4.75
CA TYR A 96 3.92 8.11 -5.26
C TYR A 96 2.45 8.40 -4.94
N ILE A 97 2.21 9.43 -4.12
CA ILE A 97 0.88 9.86 -3.71
C ILE A 97 0.52 11.08 -4.55
N LYS A 98 -0.49 10.94 -5.42
CA LYS A 98 -0.98 12.05 -6.24
C LYS A 98 -1.64 13.13 -5.39
N PRO A 99 -1.75 14.37 -5.89
CA PRO A 99 -2.48 15.44 -5.20
C PRO A 99 -3.96 15.11 -4.89
N ASP A 100 -4.56 14.17 -5.62
CA ASP A 100 -5.93 13.69 -5.41
C ASP A 100 -6.03 12.50 -4.43
N GLY A 101 -4.92 12.16 -3.77
CA GLY A 101 -4.80 11.06 -2.81
C GLY A 101 -4.62 9.67 -3.42
N GLU A 102 -4.60 9.52 -4.76
CA GLU A 102 -4.34 8.22 -5.37
C GLU A 102 -2.88 7.77 -5.15
N ILE A 103 -2.70 6.55 -4.66
CA ILE A 103 -1.39 5.98 -4.35
C ILE A 103 -0.95 5.03 -5.47
N ASN A 104 0.18 5.37 -6.10
CA ASN A 104 0.89 4.51 -7.04
C ASN A 104 2.06 3.84 -6.34
N ILE A 105 2.18 2.52 -6.52
CA ILE A 105 3.18 1.68 -5.85
C ILE A 105 4.06 1.02 -6.91
N SER A 106 5.37 1.11 -6.74
CA SER A 106 6.34 0.43 -7.61
C SER A 106 6.50 -1.05 -7.27
N ILE A 107 7.25 -1.79 -8.10
CA ILE A 107 7.62 -3.18 -7.82
C ILE A 107 8.46 -3.22 -6.52
N PRO A 108 8.09 -4.03 -5.52
CA PRO A 108 8.87 -4.16 -4.30
C PRO A 108 10.27 -4.73 -4.55
N ALA A 109 11.28 -4.11 -3.97
CA ALA A 109 12.61 -4.71 -3.86
C ALA A 109 12.68 -5.48 -2.54
N ILE A 110 12.72 -6.82 -2.59
CA ILE A 110 12.67 -7.69 -1.40
C ILE A 110 13.92 -8.57 -1.38
N ASP A 111 14.60 -8.63 -0.23
CA ASP A 111 15.82 -9.42 -0.07
C ASP A 111 15.57 -10.91 -0.37
N GLY A 112 16.28 -11.43 -1.37
CA GLY A 112 16.26 -12.86 -1.72
C GLY A 112 14.96 -13.35 -2.37
N VAL A 113 14.11 -12.46 -2.89
CA VAL A 113 12.91 -12.82 -3.67
C VAL A 113 13.13 -12.47 -5.14
N GLY A 114 13.27 -13.51 -5.98
CA GLY A 114 13.44 -13.37 -7.42
C GLY A 114 14.82 -12.81 -7.83
N GLU A 115 15.08 -12.82 -9.14
CA GLU A 115 16.33 -12.29 -9.74
C GLU A 115 16.24 -10.78 -10.03
N VAL A 116 15.18 -10.10 -9.59
CA VAL A 116 14.87 -8.73 -10.02
C VAL A 116 15.82 -7.71 -9.38
N PHE A 117 16.24 -7.94 -8.13
CA PHE A 117 17.15 -7.06 -7.42
C PHE A 117 18.25 -7.86 -6.73
N ASP A 118 19.49 -7.45 -6.95
CA ASP A 118 20.63 -7.99 -6.19
C ASP A 118 20.68 -7.37 -4.78
N LYS A 119 21.39 -8.05 -3.87
CA LYS A 119 21.54 -7.57 -2.48
C LYS A 119 22.15 -6.18 -2.40
N SER A 120 23.12 -5.86 -3.28
CA SER A 120 23.80 -4.56 -3.28
C SER A 120 22.87 -3.41 -3.67
N GLN A 121 21.92 -3.66 -4.56
CA GLN A 121 20.89 -2.71 -4.97
C GLN A 121 19.91 -2.46 -3.83
N ILE A 122 19.48 -3.52 -3.12
CA ILE A 122 18.61 -3.40 -1.96
C ILE A 122 19.32 -2.65 -0.84
N ASP A 123 20.59 -2.95 -0.56
CA ASP A 123 21.40 -2.24 0.43
C ASP A 123 21.51 -0.74 0.10
N LYS A 124 21.73 -0.39 -1.18
CA LYS A 124 21.75 1.02 -1.62
C LYS A 124 20.42 1.72 -1.37
N LEU A 125 19.30 1.09 -1.75
CA LEU A 125 17.97 1.66 -1.52
C LEU A 125 17.67 1.83 -0.03
N TRP A 126 17.99 0.81 0.76
CA TRP A 126 17.79 0.81 2.20
C TRP A 126 18.55 1.95 2.88
N ASN A 127 19.85 2.07 2.58
CA ASN A 127 20.70 3.10 3.18
C ASN A 127 20.34 4.51 2.73
N SER A 128 19.76 4.66 1.53
CA SER A 128 19.39 5.97 0.99
C SER A 128 18.04 6.48 1.52
N TYR A 129 17.10 5.58 1.81
CA TYR A 129 15.70 5.95 2.00
C TYR A 129 15.02 5.35 3.23
N CYS A 130 15.61 4.34 3.87
CA CYS A 130 15.00 3.62 4.99
C CYS A 130 15.74 3.85 6.31
N ILE A 131 17.04 4.15 6.25
CA ILE A 131 17.77 4.66 7.42
C ILE A 131 17.39 6.12 7.55
N SER A 132 16.39 6.39 8.40
CA SER A 132 16.04 7.76 8.78
C SER A 132 17.32 8.46 9.26
N PRO A 133 17.73 9.62 8.70
CA PRO A 133 18.78 10.40 9.35
C PRO A 133 18.24 10.69 10.73
N THR A 134 18.92 10.14 11.75
CA THR A 134 18.61 10.34 13.16
C THR A 134 18.22 11.80 13.32
N LEU A 135 16.97 12.06 13.71
CA LEU A 135 16.51 13.40 14.07
C LEU A 135 17.58 13.99 14.99
N SER A 136 18.40 14.89 14.45
CA SER A 136 19.28 15.71 15.28
C SER A 136 18.33 16.60 16.07
N LYS A 137 18.00 16.16 17.28
CA LYS A 137 17.40 17.00 18.31
C LYS A 137 18.32 18.17 18.59
#